data_AF-A0A1G7XBX7-F1
#
_entry.id   AF-A0A1G7XBX7-F1
#
_cell.length_a   1.000
_cell.length_b   1.000
_cell.length_c   1.000
_cell.angle_alpha   90.00
_cell.angle_beta   90.00
_cell.angle_gamma   90.00
#
_symmetry.space_group_name_H-M   'P 1'
#
loop_
_entity.id
_entity.type
_entity.pdbx_description
1 polymer ?
#
loop_
_entity_poly.entity_id
_entity_poly.type
_entity_poly.pdbx_seq_one_letter_code
_entity_poly.pdbx_strand_id
1 'polypeptide(L)'
;MEIEEIKAEILKMHIKWKSLSDSFDDDKYAEIYESDVRSLIISYCESKGYEVEGYPFQKRILAETDQYYDEDYFCYERELKYLDVLAATKEDVLELMYFYSKTFWPDQVDSLEEYRVYLIEGNENNPYDIEF
;
A
#
# COMPACT_ATOMS: atom_id res chain seq x y z
N MET A 1 -15.33 1.48 4.83
CA MET A 1 -15.16 2.78 4.17
C MET A 1 -15.32 2.57 2.68
N GLU A 2 -16.01 3.48 2.02
CA GLU A 2 -16.09 3.46 0.55
C GLU A 2 -14.86 4.17 -0.05
N ILE A 3 -14.57 3.88 -1.33
CA ILE A 3 -13.39 4.42 -2.05
C ILE A 3 -13.31 5.94 -1.94
N GLU A 4 -14.43 6.66 -2.07
CA GLU A 4 -14.45 8.12 -2.00
C GLU A 4 -14.10 8.67 -0.61
N GLU A 5 -14.44 7.95 0.45
CA GLU A 5 -14.05 8.33 1.81
C GLU A 5 -12.54 8.18 1.99
N ILE A 6 -11.97 7.11 1.44
CA ILE A 6 -10.53 6.85 1.47
C ILE A 6 -9.77 7.93 0.70
N LYS A 7 -10.21 8.26 -0.52
CA LYS A 7 -9.60 9.35 -1.30
C LYS A 7 -9.65 10.69 -0.55
N ALA A 8 -10.77 10.98 0.13
CA ALA A 8 -10.89 12.20 0.93
C ALA A 8 -9.89 12.21 2.11
N GLU A 9 -9.64 11.08 2.77
CA GLU A 9 -8.61 10.97 3.81
C GLU A 9 -7.19 11.09 3.23
N ILE A 10 -6.91 10.47 2.08
CA ILE A 10 -5.62 10.62 1.37
C ILE A 10 -5.33 12.09 1.09
N LEU A 11 -6.31 12.86 0.61
CA LEU A 11 -6.15 14.30 0.36
C LEU A 11 -5.85 15.09 1.66
N LYS A 12 -6.50 14.74 2.78
CA LYS A 12 -6.22 15.38 4.08
C LYS A 12 -4.79 15.09 4.54
N MET A 13 -4.31 13.87 4.36
CA MET A 13 -2.94 13.48 4.69
C MET A 13 -1.94 14.20 3.77
N HIS A 14 -2.23 14.30 2.47
CA HIS A 14 -1.39 15.03 1.52
C HIS A 14 -1.22 16.52 1.87
N ILE A 15 -2.29 17.19 2.33
CA ILE A 15 -2.20 18.59 2.78
C ILE A 15 -1.18 18.74 3.91
N LYS A 16 -1.17 17.79 4.86
CA LYS A 16 -0.20 17.77 5.97
C LYS A 16 1.20 17.44 5.48
N TRP A 17 1.35 16.41 4.65
CA TRP A 17 2.60 16.02 4.01
C TRP A 17 3.25 17.20 3.28
N LYS A 18 2.49 17.92 2.46
CA LYS A 18 2.98 19.09 1.70
C LYS A 18 3.34 20.26 2.61
N SER A 19 2.67 20.41 3.75
CA SER A 19 2.98 21.49 4.70
C SER A 19 4.28 21.29 5.47
N LEU A 20 4.88 20.10 5.38
CA LEU A 20 6.14 19.82 6.04
C LEU A 20 7.32 20.42 5.29
N SER A 21 7.31 20.48 3.96
CA SER A 21 8.45 20.61 3.02
C SER A 21 9.41 21.82 3.13
N ASP A 22 9.53 22.49 4.28
CA ASP A 22 10.39 23.65 4.54
C ASP A 22 11.49 23.42 5.63
N SER A 23 11.71 22.20 6.14
CA SER A 23 12.67 21.86 7.22
C SER A 23 13.49 20.57 7.00
N PHE A 24 14.60 20.41 7.74
CA PHE A 24 15.50 19.25 7.60
C PHE A 24 14.96 17.93 8.15
N ASP A 25 13.88 17.94 8.95
CA ASP A 25 13.24 16.72 9.49
C ASP A 25 12.07 16.23 8.60
N ASP A 26 11.79 16.92 7.49
CA ASP A 26 10.57 16.72 6.70
C ASP A 26 10.46 15.35 6.08
N ASP A 27 11.58 14.76 5.64
CA ASP A 27 11.60 13.45 4.99
C ASP A 27 11.04 12.37 5.94
N LYS A 28 11.43 12.42 7.21
CA LYS A 28 10.95 11.47 8.22
C LYS A 28 9.47 11.66 8.53
N TYR A 29 8.98 12.90 8.53
CA TYR A 29 7.56 13.17 8.78
C TYR A 29 6.69 12.93 7.54
N ALA A 30 7.25 13.07 6.34
CA ALA A 30 6.63 12.75 5.07
C ALA A 30 6.35 11.24 4.96
N GLU A 31 7.35 10.41 5.30
CA GLU A 31 7.21 8.94 5.32
C GLU A 31 6.09 8.45 6.25
N ILE A 32 5.86 9.13 7.37
CA ILE A 32 4.76 8.79 8.30
C ILE A 32 3.40 8.93 7.61
N TYR A 33 3.17 10.01 6.86
CA TYR A 33 1.89 10.20 6.16
C TYR A 33 1.70 9.21 5.02
N GLU A 34 2.77 8.85 4.31
CA GLU A 34 2.72 7.81 3.28
C GLU A 34 2.44 6.43 3.90
N SER A 35 3.04 6.14 5.05
CA SER A 35 2.72 4.94 5.84
C SER A 35 1.25 4.91 6.26
N ASP A 36 0.71 6.02 6.78
CA ASP A 36 -0.69 6.11 7.19
C ASP A 36 -1.65 5.88 6.00
N VAL A 37 -1.34 6.42 4.81
CA VAL A 37 -2.11 6.16 3.60
C VAL A 37 -2.08 4.69 3.22
N ARG A 38 -0.92 4.03 3.28
CA ARG A 38 -0.81 2.59 2.98
C ARG A 38 -1.61 1.77 3.98
N SER A 39 -1.49 2.03 5.27
CA SER A 39 -2.29 1.34 6.31
C SER A 39 -3.79 1.52 6.10
N LEU A 40 -4.22 2.70 5.64
CA LEU A 40 -5.62 2.95 5.28
C LEU A 40 -6.08 2.09 4.09
N ILE A 41 -5.27 1.98 3.04
CA ILE A 41 -5.58 1.15 1.86
C ILE A 41 -5.55 -0.35 2.22
N ILE A 42 -4.61 -0.79 3.06
CA ILE A 42 -4.57 -2.17 3.59
C ILE A 42 -5.84 -2.48 4.38
N SER A 43 -6.24 -1.59 5.29
CA SER A 43 -7.48 -1.75 6.06
C SER A 43 -8.71 -1.85 5.17
N TYR A 44 -8.73 -1.10 4.05
CA TYR A 44 -9.78 -1.25 3.05
C TYR A 44 -9.76 -2.63 2.39
N CYS A 45 -8.60 -3.10 1.92
CA CYS A 45 -8.44 -4.41 1.31
C CYS A 45 -8.87 -5.54 2.26
N GLU A 46 -8.47 -5.44 3.53
CA GLU A 46 -8.88 -6.38 4.58
C GLU A 46 -10.40 -6.32 4.81
N SER A 47 -11.00 -5.13 4.83
CA SER A 47 -12.46 -5.00 4.99
C SER A 47 -13.25 -5.60 3.83
N LYS A 48 -12.65 -5.70 2.64
CA LYS A 48 -13.22 -6.38 1.46
C LYS A 48 -12.92 -7.88 1.45
N GLY A 49 -12.16 -8.40 2.41
CA GLY A 49 -11.75 -9.79 2.47
C GLY A 49 -10.74 -10.18 1.38
N TYR A 50 -9.96 -9.22 0.88
CA TYR A 50 -8.96 -9.50 -0.15
C TYR A 50 -7.73 -10.16 0.46
N GLU A 51 -7.25 -11.19 -0.22
CA GLU A 51 -6.17 -12.05 0.24
C GLU A 51 -5.25 -12.38 -0.93
N VAL A 52 -3.95 -12.52 -0.64
CA VAL A 52 -2.96 -13.02 -1.59
C VAL A 52 -2.23 -14.19 -0.92
N GLU A 53 -2.38 -15.40 -1.46
CA GLU A 53 -1.68 -16.61 -0.97
C GLU A 53 -1.81 -16.83 0.56
N GLY A 54 -2.99 -16.55 1.13
CA GLY A 54 -3.22 -16.66 2.57
C GLY A 54 -2.98 -15.36 3.37
N TYR A 55 -2.28 -14.37 2.81
CA TYR A 55 -1.98 -13.11 3.49
C TYR A 55 -3.12 -12.08 3.35
N PRO A 56 -3.56 -11.40 4.44
CA PRO A 56 -3.06 -11.55 5.81
C PRO A 56 -3.82 -12.61 6.63
N PHE A 57 -5.03 -13.01 6.24
CA PHE A 57 -5.96 -13.72 7.14
C PHE A 57 -5.48 -15.11 7.57
N GLN A 58 -5.17 -15.99 6.62
CA GLN A 58 -4.70 -17.35 6.95
C GLN A 58 -3.36 -17.29 7.66
N LYS A 59 -2.47 -16.36 7.27
CA LYS A 59 -1.16 -16.19 7.91
C LYS A 59 -1.32 -15.72 9.36
N ARG A 60 -2.29 -14.85 9.67
CA ARG A 60 -2.59 -14.44 11.06
C ARG A 60 -3.11 -15.59 11.91
N ILE A 61 -3.91 -16.50 11.32
CA ILE A 61 -4.35 -17.72 12.01
C ILE A 61 -3.14 -18.62 12.30
N LEU A 62 -2.22 -18.78 11.34
CA LEU A 62 -1.00 -19.58 11.54
C LEU A 62 -0.08 -19.00 12.61
N ALA A 63 0.03 -17.67 12.69
CA ALA A 63 0.81 -16.94 13.69
C ALA A 63 0.48 -17.31 15.14
N GLU A 64 -0.75 -17.75 15.42
CA GLU A 64 -1.16 -18.21 16.75
C GLU A 64 -0.46 -19.50 17.19
N THR A 65 0.09 -20.27 16.24
CA THR A 65 0.62 -21.62 16.48
C THR A 65 2.03 -21.84 15.94
N ASP A 66 2.50 -21.02 15.00
CA ASP A 66 3.80 -21.13 14.36
C ASP A 66 4.54 -19.78 14.44
N GLN A 67 5.64 -19.78 15.19
CA GLN A 67 6.50 -18.63 15.42
C GLN A 67 7.15 -18.09 14.14
N TYR A 68 7.14 -18.84 13.03
CA TYR A 68 7.59 -18.33 11.74
C TYR A 68 6.71 -17.18 11.21
N TYR A 69 5.43 -17.15 11.58
CA TYR A 69 4.47 -16.13 11.16
C TYR A 69 4.24 -15.06 12.23
N ASP A 70 5.26 -14.76 13.05
CA ASP A 70 5.17 -13.76 14.10
C ASP A 70 5.13 -12.31 13.54
N GLU A 71 5.31 -11.31 14.41
CA GLU A 71 5.25 -9.90 14.00
C GLU A 71 6.28 -9.55 12.91
N ASP A 72 7.45 -10.21 12.88
CA ASP A 72 8.48 -9.98 11.87
C ASP A 72 8.04 -10.49 10.48
N TYR A 73 7.13 -11.47 10.42
CA TYR A 73 6.53 -11.90 9.17
C TYR A 73 5.59 -10.84 8.57
N PHE A 74 4.85 -10.11 9.41
CA PHE A 74 3.97 -9.00 8.99
C PHE A 74 4.77 -7.69 8.83
N CYS A 75 5.85 -7.76 8.06
CA CYS A 75 6.73 -6.63 7.80
C CYS A 75 6.23 -5.72 6.67
N TYR A 76 6.83 -4.54 6.61
CA TYR A 76 6.57 -3.51 5.62
C TYR A 76 6.70 -4.01 4.17
N GLU A 77 7.73 -4.80 3.85
CA GLU A 77 7.96 -5.32 2.50
C GLU A 77 6.82 -6.24 2.05
N ARG A 78 6.27 -7.05 2.98
CA ARG A 78 5.19 -7.98 2.68
C ARG A 78 3.84 -7.25 2.56
N GLU A 79 3.65 -6.16 3.31
CA GLU A 79 2.52 -5.23 3.13
C GLU A 79 2.56 -4.53 1.77
N LEU A 80 3.73 -4.04 1.34
CA LEU A 80 3.89 -3.44 0.01
C LEU A 80 3.62 -4.45 -1.11
N LYS A 81 4.20 -5.64 -1.02
CA LYS A 81 3.95 -6.73 -1.97
C LYS A 81 2.45 -7.07 -2.04
N TYR A 82 1.78 -7.11 -0.88
CA TYR A 82 0.34 -7.37 -0.82
C TYR A 82 -0.46 -6.32 -1.57
N LEU A 83 -0.16 -5.03 -1.36
CA LEU A 83 -0.80 -3.94 -2.10
C LEU A 83 -0.50 -3.98 -3.60
N ASP A 84 0.74 -4.24 -4.00
CA ASP A 84 1.13 -4.26 -5.42
C ASP A 84 0.43 -5.40 -6.18
N VAL A 85 0.33 -6.59 -5.57
CA VAL A 85 -0.38 -7.73 -6.18
C VAL A 85 -1.89 -7.46 -6.26
N LEU A 86 -2.48 -6.87 -5.21
CA LEU A 86 -3.89 -6.52 -5.26
C LEU A 86 -4.18 -5.41 -6.27
N ALA A 87 -3.36 -4.36 -6.33
CA ALA A 87 -3.51 -3.29 -7.30
C ALA A 87 -3.36 -3.78 -8.75
N ALA A 88 -2.50 -4.77 -9.01
CA ALA A 88 -2.40 -5.38 -10.33
C ALA A 88 -3.66 -6.17 -10.75
N THR A 89 -4.47 -6.63 -9.79
CA THR A 89 -5.56 -7.61 -10.04
C THR A 89 -6.96 -7.13 -9.65
N LYS A 90 -7.08 -6.02 -8.90
CA LYS A 90 -8.32 -5.46 -8.37
C LYS A 90 -8.43 -4.00 -8.76
N GLU A 91 -9.46 -3.65 -9.54
CA GLU A 91 -9.64 -2.30 -10.08
C GLU A 91 -9.80 -1.22 -9.00
N ASP A 92 -10.50 -1.54 -7.92
CA ASP A 92 -10.70 -0.61 -6.81
C ASP A 92 -9.40 -0.34 -6.04
N VAL A 93 -8.56 -1.36 -5.85
CA VAL A 93 -7.24 -1.20 -5.24
C VAL A 93 -6.29 -0.45 -6.16
N LEU A 94 -6.33 -0.73 -7.48
CA LEU A 94 -5.57 0.01 -8.47
C LEU A 94 -5.92 1.49 -8.45
N GLU A 95 -7.21 1.82 -8.42
CA GLU A 95 -7.69 3.19 -8.38
C GLU A 95 -7.18 3.93 -7.13
N LEU A 96 -7.20 3.28 -5.96
CA LEU A 96 -6.69 3.85 -4.72
C LEU A 96 -5.18 4.06 -4.74
N MET A 97 -4.41 3.05 -5.18
CA MET A 97 -2.95 3.11 -5.26
C MET A 97 -2.47 4.13 -6.30
N TYR A 98 -3.16 4.22 -7.44
CA TYR A 98 -2.90 5.24 -8.45
C TYR A 98 -3.24 6.63 -7.93
N PHE A 99 -4.39 6.81 -7.27
CA PHE A 99 -4.79 8.09 -6.71
C PHE A 99 -3.77 8.57 -5.66
N TYR A 100 -3.33 7.68 -4.77
CA TYR A 100 -2.24 7.94 -3.85
C TYR A 100 -0.97 8.39 -4.58
N SER A 101 -0.49 7.59 -5.55
CA SER A 101 0.74 7.86 -6.29
C SER A 101 0.68 9.20 -7.03
N LYS A 102 -0.40 9.50 -7.73
CA LYS A 102 -0.58 10.80 -8.41
C LYS A 102 -0.68 11.99 -7.46
N THR A 103 -1.15 11.77 -6.25
CA THR A 103 -1.33 12.84 -5.25
C THR A 103 0.00 13.22 -4.62
N PHE A 104 0.80 12.24 -4.21
CA PHE A 104 2.08 12.48 -3.53
C PHE A 104 3.25 12.64 -4.51
N TRP A 105 3.20 11.93 -5.63
CA TRP A 105 4.28 11.81 -6.61
C TRP A 105 3.77 12.02 -8.04
N PRO A 106 3.23 13.21 -8.37
CA PRO A 106 2.52 13.46 -9.64
C PRO A 106 3.37 13.21 -10.89
N ASP A 107 4.69 13.34 -10.77
CA ASP A 107 5.65 13.18 -11.88
C ASP A 107 6.14 11.73 -12.08
N GLN A 108 5.79 10.80 -11.17
CA GLN A 108 6.26 9.40 -11.23
C GLN A 108 5.34 8.48 -12.06
N VAL A 109 4.10 8.90 -12.30
CA VAL A 109 3.09 8.08 -12.96
C VAL A 109 2.27 8.96 -13.88
N ASP A 110 2.22 8.67 -15.18
CA ASP A 110 1.47 9.52 -16.12
C ASP A 110 0.01 9.09 -16.25
N SER A 111 -0.25 7.78 -16.38
CA SER A 111 -1.60 7.22 -16.54
C SER A 111 -1.86 5.99 -15.67
N LEU A 112 -3.14 5.68 -15.45
CA LEU A 112 -3.59 4.49 -14.71
C LEU A 112 -3.10 3.19 -15.37
N GLU A 113 -3.04 3.16 -16.70
CA GLU A 113 -2.62 1.97 -17.44
C GLU A 113 -1.11 1.74 -17.35
N GLU A 114 -0.29 2.80 -17.46
CA GLU A 114 1.15 2.68 -17.23
C GLU A 114 1.45 2.25 -15.79
N TYR A 115 0.68 2.76 -14.83
CA TYR A 115 0.79 2.34 -13.44
C TYR A 115 0.49 0.84 -13.26
N ARG A 116 -0.55 0.33 -13.92
CA ARG A 116 -0.87 -1.10 -13.91
C ARG A 116 0.26 -1.93 -14.51
N VAL A 117 0.80 -1.52 -15.67
CA VAL A 117 1.92 -2.21 -16.32
C VAL A 117 3.14 -2.24 -15.39
N TYR A 118 3.48 -1.10 -14.78
CA TYR A 118 4.56 -1.01 -13.79
C TYR A 118 4.38 -2.00 -12.64
N LEU A 119 3.17 -2.11 -12.08
CA LEU A 119 2.88 -3.04 -10.98
C LEU A 119 3.00 -4.51 -11.43
N ILE A 120 2.51 -4.86 -12.62
CA ILE A 120 2.60 -6.22 -13.15
C ILE A 120 4.07 -6.61 -13.37
N GLU A 121 4.85 -5.76 -14.04
CA GLU A 121 6.29 -5.99 -14.27
C GLU A 121 7.07 -6.06 -12.95
N GLY A 122 6.72 -5.21 -11.98
CA GLY A 122 7.27 -5.27 -10.63
C GLY A 122 6.99 -6.62 -9.98
N ASN A 123 5.73 -7.04 -9.92
CA ASN A 123 5.33 -8.30 -9.28
C ASN A 123 6.02 -9.53 -9.89
N GLU A 124 6.23 -9.57 -11.22
CA GLU A 124 6.94 -10.67 -11.88
C GLU A 124 8.41 -10.79 -11.46
N ASN A 125 9.05 -9.67 -11.10
CA ASN A 125 10.45 -9.61 -10.71
C ASN A 125 10.67 -9.71 -9.19
N ASN A 126 9.60 -9.78 -8.39
CA ASN A 126 9.62 -9.84 -6.92
C ASN A 126 10.64 -8.85 -6.30
N PRO A 127 10.47 -7.52 -6.44
CA PRO A 127 11.46 -6.52 -6.03
C PRO A 127 11.78 -6.53 -4.54
N TYR A 128 10.90 -7.12 -3.75
CA TYR A 128 11.03 -7.27 -2.30
C TYR A 128 11.86 -8.50 -1.88
N ASP A 129 12.20 -9.39 -2.82
CA ASP A 129 12.91 -10.66 -2.59
C ASP A 129 12.30 -11.48 -1.43
N ILE A 130 10.96 -11.46 -1.35
CA ILE A 130 10.21 -12.09 -0.25
C ILE A 130 8.99 -12.87 -0.79
N GLU A 131 8.63 -13.98 -0.14
CA GLU A 131 7.45 -14.81 -0.47
C GLU A 131 6.33 -14.64 0.57
N PHE A 132 5.09 -15.00 0.21
CA PHE A 132 3.96 -15.05 1.16
C PHE A 132 3.93 -16.40 1.91
#